data_AF-A0A2A4VMF0-F1
#
_entry.id   AF-A0A2A4VMF0-F1
#
_cell.length_a   1.000
_cell.length_b   1.000
_cell.length_c   1.000
_cell.angle_alpha   90.00
_cell.angle_beta   90.00
_cell.angle_gamma   90.00
#
_symmetry.space_group_name_H-M   'P 1'
#
loop_
_entity.id
_entity.type
_entity.pdbx_description
1 polymer ?
#
loop_
_entity_poly.entity_id
_entity_poly.type
_entity_poly.pdbx_seq_one_letter_code
_entity_poly.pdbx_strand_id
1 'polypeptide(L)'
;MYIRNLRKPSANKNIFKFASTKINDMIMCESSIEFDACFYHEYNDDIEHFESQPEGFHYYFEGCRRPYTPDCLIKYKDNTFQYQEYKPLNKTLDQTFKAEFAEKQKASIALGIKLILVTDKQIRVNPILNNLKLLHRYSGIHQLDDIHIQSITINLQAFKYLFLNISR
;
A
#
# COMPACT_ATOMS: atom_id res chain seq x y z
N MET A 1 10.59 -10.47 -17.32
CA MET A 1 9.81 -11.18 -16.33
C MET A 1 10.79 -11.89 -15.43
N TYR A 2 10.90 -11.42 -14.19
CA TYR A 2 11.77 -12.00 -13.16
C TYR A 2 11.11 -11.76 -11.79
N ILE A 3 11.22 -12.72 -10.87
CA ILE A 3 10.72 -12.61 -9.50
C ILE A 3 11.89 -12.28 -8.58
N ARG A 4 11.72 -11.26 -7.72
CA ARG A 4 12.74 -10.80 -6.79
C ARG A 4 12.61 -11.59 -5.48
N ASN A 5 13.70 -12.22 -5.01
CA ASN A 5 13.69 -12.94 -3.74
C ASN A 5 13.86 -11.98 -2.55
N LEU A 6 12.85 -11.92 -1.67
CA LEU A 6 12.94 -11.25 -0.38
C LEU A 6 13.79 -12.10 0.57
N ARG A 7 15.09 -11.80 0.67
CA ARG A 7 15.99 -12.45 1.65
C ARG A 7 15.89 -11.80 3.03
N LYS A 8 16.29 -12.59 4.03
CA LYS A 8 16.32 -12.34 5.48
C LYS A 8 16.61 -10.87 5.88
N PRO A 9 16.06 -10.40 7.02
CA PRO A 9 16.38 -9.08 7.58
C PRO A 9 17.90 -8.87 7.63
N SER A 10 18.34 -7.68 7.23
CA SER A 10 19.76 -7.28 7.32
C SER A 10 19.86 -6.01 8.18
N ALA A 11 21.04 -5.73 8.74
CA ALA A 11 21.25 -4.54 9.58
C ALA A 11 20.86 -3.21 8.90
N ASN A 12 20.83 -3.20 7.55
CA ASN A 12 20.49 -2.02 6.75
C ASN A 12 19.06 -2.05 6.18
N LYS A 13 18.27 -3.10 6.42
CA LYS A 13 16.96 -3.28 5.80
C LYS A 13 15.94 -3.84 6.77
N ASN A 14 15.06 -2.97 7.24
CA ASN A 14 13.91 -3.34 8.05
C ASN A 14 12.87 -4.02 7.16
N ILE A 15 12.46 -5.23 7.55
CA ILE A 15 11.39 -5.96 6.90
C ILE A 15 10.19 -5.93 7.84
N PHE A 16 9.08 -5.39 7.36
CA PHE A 16 7.80 -5.40 8.07
C PHE A 16 6.97 -6.59 7.59
N LYS A 17 6.20 -7.18 8.49
CA LYS A 17 5.33 -8.31 8.18
C LYS A 17 3.90 -7.92 8.51
N PHE A 18 3.04 -7.86 7.51
CA PHE A 18 1.63 -7.54 7.65
C PHE A 18 0.81 -8.83 7.55
N ALA A 19 0.08 -9.19 8.59
CA ALA A 19 -0.79 -10.36 8.58
C ALA A 19 -2.09 -10.02 7.87
N SER A 20 -2.31 -10.49 6.65
CA SER A 20 -3.54 -10.19 5.90
C SER A 20 -4.56 -11.31 6.05
N THR A 21 -5.76 -10.95 6.51
CA THR A 21 -6.91 -11.86 6.49
C THR A 21 -7.50 -11.97 5.09
N LYS A 22 -7.47 -10.87 4.32
CA LYS A 22 -7.92 -10.84 2.91
C LYS A 22 -7.13 -11.79 2.02
N ILE A 23 -5.81 -11.83 2.20
CA ILE A 23 -4.91 -12.66 1.41
C ILE A 23 -4.68 -14.04 2.04
N ASN A 24 -5.01 -14.18 3.34
CA ASN A 24 -4.72 -15.37 4.14
C ASN A 24 -3.22 -15.73 4.16
N ASP A 25 -2.37 -14.72 4.20
CA ASP A 25 -0.91 -14.85 4.28
C ASP A 25 -0.25 -13.59 4.88
N MET A 26 1.06 -13.68 5.11
CA MET A 26 1.91 -12.57 5.54
C MET A 26 2.45 -11.80 4.32
N ILE A 27 2.10 -10.52 4.23
CA ILE A 27 2.66 -9.60 3.24
C ILE A 27 3.96 -8.99 3.78
N MET A 28 5.02 -9.08 2.98
CA MET A 28 6.37 -8.67 3.36
C MET A 28 6.67 -7.30 2.76
N CYS A 29 6.86 -6.29 3.61
CA CYS A 29 7.11 -4.91 3.19
C CYS A 29 8.55 -4.51 3.51
N GLU A 30 9.19 -3.78 2.61
CA GLU A 30 10.57 -3.29 2.74
C GLU A 30 10.65 -1.88 3.35
N SER A 31 9.50 -1.24 3.59
CA SER A 31 9.41 0.08 4.21
C SER A 31 8.16 0.25 5.07
N SER A 32 8.18 1.26 5.95
CA SER A 32 7.02 1.58 6.79
C SER A 32 5.88 2.20 6.00
N ILE A 33 6.15 2.82 4.85
CA ILE A 33 5.10 3.37 3.97
C ILE A 33 4.34 2.25 3.25
N GLU A 34 5.05 1.21 2.79
CA GLU A 34 4.43 -0.02 2.26
C GLU A 34 3.57 -0.72 3.33
N PHE A 35 4.10 -0.83 4.54
CA PHE A 35 3.38 -1.42 5.67
C PHE A 35 2.11 -0.63 6.01
N ASP A 36 2.19 0.71 6.06
CA ASP A 36 1.02 1.56 6.28
C ASP A 36 0.00 1.45 5.12
N ALA A 37 0.45 1.26 3.88
CA ALA A 37 -0.43 1.08 2.73
C ALA A 37 -1.24 -0.23 2.80
N CYS A 38 -0.68 -1.29 3.37
CA CYS A 38 -1.37 -2.58 3.52
C CYS A 38 -2.70 -2.46 4.27
N PHE A 39 -2.81 -1.56 5.25
CA PHE A 39 -4.07 -1.31 5.96
C PHE A 39 -5.18 -0.79 5.03
N TYR A 40 -4.84 0.01 4.02
CA TYR A 40 -5.83 0.47 3.04
C TYR A 40 -6.26 -0.66 2.12
N HIS A 41 -5.34 -1.54 1.71
CA HIS A 41 -5.64 -2.66 0.83
C HIS A 41 -6.51 -3.72 1.52
N GLU A 42 -6.20 -4.01 2.78
CA GLU A 42 -6.92 -4.96 3.62
C GLU A 42 -8.40 -4.61 3.76
N TYR A 43 -8.73 -3.33 3.90
CA TYR A 43 -10.10 -2.88 4.20
C TYR A 43 -10.79 -2.13 3.06
N ASN A 44 -10.21 -2.14 1.86
CA ASN A 44 -10.90 -1.65 0.67
C ASN A 44 -11.71 -2.79 0.02
N ASP A 45 -13.03 -2.65 0.01
CA ASP A 45 -13.94 -3.67 -0.53
C ASP A 45 -13.80 -3.88 -2.04
N ASP A 46 -13.26 -2.93 -2.80
CA ASP A 46 -13.07 -3.09 -4.25
C ASP A 46 -11.83 -3.96 -4.58
N ILE A 47 -10.93 -4.12 -3.61
CA ILE A 47 -9.71 -4.93 -3.77
C ILE A 47 -10.02 -6.39 -3.42
N GLU A 48 -9.83 -7.26 -4.40
CA GLU A 48 -9.93 -8.72 -4.27
C GLU A 48 -8.63 -9.31 -3.71
N HIS A 49 -7.49 -8.87 -4.23
CA HIS A 49 -6.18 -9.39 -3.86
C HIS A 49 -5.10 -8.31 -3.98
N PHE A 50 -4.04 -8.41 -3.17
CA PHE A 50 -2.85 -7.58 -3.29
C PHE A 50 -1.61 -8.36 -2.88
N GLU A 51 -0.49 -8.11 -3.55
CA GLU A 51 0.79 -8.72 -3.24
C GLU A 51 1.92 -7.69 -3.26
N SER A 52 2.95 -7.91 -2.42
CA SER A 52 4.16 -7.10 -2.36
C SER A 52 5.20 -7.60 -3.37
N GLN A 53 5.88 -6.66 -4.06
CA GLN A 53 6.99 -6.97 -4.96
C GLN A 53 6.62 -8.05 -6.00
N PRO A 54 5.57 -7.81 -6.82
CA PRO A 54 5.09 -8.74 -7.84
C PRO A 54 6.16 -9.02 -8.92
N GLU A 55 5.79 -9.79 -9.93
CA GLU A 55 6.68 -10.00 -11.08
C GLU A 55 7.17 -8.68 -11.70
N GLY A 56 8.49 -8.54 -11.83
CA GLY A 56 9.14 -7.36 -12.37
C GLY A 56 9.20 -7.32 -13.89
N PHE A 57 9.29 -6.11 -14.42
CA PHE A 57 9.45 -5.81 -15.84
C PHE A 57 10.71 -5.01 -16.12
N HIS A 58 10.98 -4.73 -17.39
CA HIS A 58 12.11 -3.91 -17.81
C HIS A 58 11.60 -2.60 -18.40
N TYR A 59 12.34 -1.53 -18.16
CA TYR A 59 12.12 -0.22 -18.75
C TYR A 59 13.45 0.31 -19.30
N TYR A 60 13.38 1.36 -20.12
CA TYR A 60 14.56 2.04 -20.63
C TYR A 60 14.65 3.42 -19.98
N PHE A 61 15.83 3.78 -19.50
CA PHE A 61 16.12 5.13 -19.01
C PHE A 61 17.54 5.50 -19.40
N GLU A 62 17.70 6.66 -20.03
CA GLU A 62 19.00 7.16 -20.53
C GLU A 62 19.73 6.14 -21.43
N GLY A 63 18.97 5.44 -22.29
CA GLY A 63 19.50 4.42 -23.20
C GLY A 63 19.85 3.07 -22.54
N CYS A 64 19.75 2.95 -21.22
CA CYS A 64 19.99 1.71 -20.51
C CYS A 64 18.70 0.95 -20.24
N ARG A 65 18.69 -0.36 -20.57
CA ARG A 65 17.62 -1.27 -20.14
C ARG A 65 17.82 -1.64 -18.68
N ARG A 66 16.83 -1.36 -17.83
CA ARG A 66 16.89 -1.57 -16.38
C ARG A 66 15.75 -2.48 -15.90
N PRO A 67 16.01 -3.41 -14.97
CA PRO A 67 14.95 -4.15 -14.29
C PRO A 67 14.21 -3.25 -13.29
N TYR A 68 12.92 -3.49 -13.13
CA TYR A 68 12.07 -2.81 -12.15
C TYR A 68 11.02 -3.76 -11.60
N THR A 69 10.80 -3.66 -10.30
CA THR A 69 9.74 -4.37 -9.59
C THR A 69 8.91 -3.30 -8.87
N PRO A 70 7.61 -3.17 -9.18
CA PRO A 70 6.71 -2.32 -8.40
C PRO A 70 6.69 -2.76 -6.94
N ASP A 71 6.30 -1.88 -6.03
CA ASP A 71 6.18 -2.24 -4.63
C ASP A 71 4.97 -3.13 -4.35
N CYS A 72 3.88 -2.93 -5.10
CA CYS A 72 2.65 -3.69 -4.93
C CYS A 72 1.88 -3.87 -6.24
N LEU A 73 1.22 -5.01 -6.40
CA LEU A 73 0.19 -5.26 -7.40
C LEU A 73 -1.16 -5.40 -6.70
N ILE A 74 -2.16 -4.66 -7.17
CA ILE A 74 -3.56 -4.75 -6.74
C ILE A 74 -4.37 -5.44 -7.84
N LYS A 75 -5.19 -6.41 -7.45
CA LYS A 75 -6.27 -6.99 -8.26
C LYS A 75 -7.60 -6.52 -7.69
N TYR A 76 -8.38 -5.83 -8.52
CA TYR A 76 -9.72 -5.38 -8.18
C TYR A 76 -10.77 -6.44 -8.53
N LYS A 77 -11.94 -6.37 -7.88
CA LYS A 77 -13.07 -7.28 -8.13
C LYS A 77 -13.64 -7.19 -9.55
N ASP A 78 -13.41 -6.08 -10.25
CA ASP A 78 -13.77 -5.92 -11.66
C ASP A 78 -12.76 -6.58 -12.63
N ASN A 79 -11.81 -7.36 -12.10
CA ASN A 79 -10.70 -8.00 -12.81
C ASN A 79 -9.67 -7.04 -13.42
N THR A 80 -9.66 -5.77 -13.02
CA THR A 80 -8.59 -4.85 -13.38
C THR A 80 -7.40 -4.97 -12.42
N PHE A 81 -6.23 -4.55 -12.91
CA PHE A 81 -4.97 -4.58 -12.17
C PHE A 81 -4.33 -3.20 -12.10
N GLN A 82 -3.61 -2.93 -11.01
CA GLN A 82 -2.85 -1.69 -10.84
C GLN A 82 -1.54 -1.95 -10.10
N TYR A 83 -0.44 -1.41 -10.62
CA TYR A 83 0.82 -1.34 -9.91
C TYR A 83 0.89 -0.08 -9.04
N GLN A 84 1.45 -0.21 -7.84
CA GLN A 84 1.72 0.91 -6.95
C GLN A 84 3.21 0.99 -6.58
N GLU A 85 3.75 2.19 -6.63
CA GLU A 85 5.07 2.57 -6.09
C GLU A 85 4.85 3.49 -4.90
N TYR A 86 5.52 3.23 -3.78
CA TYR A 86 5.40 4.05 -2.58
C TYR A 86 6.64 4.91 -2.37
N LYS A 87 6.42 6.22 -2.17
CA LYS A 87 7.54 7.14 -1.94
C LYS A 87 7.18 8.30 -1.03
N PRO A 88 8.05 8.68 -0.07
CA PRO A 88 7.88 9.95 0.64
C PRO A 88 7.81 11.12 -0.35
N LEU A 89 6.84 12.03 -0.18
CA LEU A 89 6.59 13.13 -1.13
C LEU A 89 7.84 13.96 -1.39
N ASN A 90 8.63 14.25 -0.35
CA ASN A 90 9.85 15.05 -0.51
C ASN A 90 10.86 14.39 -1.47
N LYS A 91 10.86 13.06 -1.61
CA LYS A 91 11.71 12.32 -2.55
C LYS A 91 11.14 12.31 -3.97
N THR A 92 9.85 12.60 -4.16
CA THR A 92 9.22 12.62 -5.49
C THR A 92 9.43 13.95 -6.21
N LEU A 93 9.93 14.97 -5.52
CA LEU A 93 10.18 16.30 -6.08
C LEU A 93 11.43 16.34 -6.98
N ASP A 94 12.33 15.39 -6.79
CA ASP A 94 13.56 15.22 -7.58
C ASP A 94 13.24 15.04 -9.08
N GLN A 95 13.91 15.81 -9.93
CA GLN A 95 13.64 15.83 -11.37
C GLN A 95 14.08 14.55 -12.06
N THR A 96 15.20 13.96 -11.63
CA THR A 96 15.69 12.67 -12.13
C THR A 96 14.72 11.56 -11.77
N PHE A 97 14.19 11.57 -10.54
CA PHE A 97 13.14 10.64 -10.12
C PHE A 97 11.89 10.76 -11.01
N LYS A 98 11.40 11.98 -11.25
CA LYS A 98 10.23 12.20 -12.11
C LYS A 98 10.44 11.67 -13.53
N ALA A 99 11.61 11.96 -14.11
CA ALA A 99 11.96 11.49 -15.44
C ALA A 99 12.03 9.96 -15.50
N GLU A 100 12.72 9.32 -14.56
CA GLU A 100 12.86 7.87 -14.52
C GLU A 100 11.50 7.18 -14.24
N PHE A 101 10.70 7.75 -13.35
CA PHE A 101 9.37 7.22 -13.02
C PHE A 101 8.41 7.29 -14.22
N ALA A 102 8.48 8.36 -15.02
CA ALA A 102 7.69 8.45 -16.25
C ALA A 102 8.02 7.32 -17.24
N GLU A 103 9.28 6.92 -17.36
CA GLU A 103 9.66 5.79 -18.22
C GLU A 103 9.17 4.44 -17.66
N LYS A 104 9.19 4.26 -16.32
CA LYS A 104 8.58 3.09 -15.67
C LYS A 104 7.07 3.04 -15.94
N GLN A 105 6.37 4.18 -15.88
CA GLN A 105 4.95 4.26 -16.20
C GLN A 105 4.66 3.90 -17.66
N LYS A 106 5.42 4.45 -18.61
CA LYS A 106 5.29 4.08 -20.03
C LYS A 106 5.46 2.59 -20.26
N ALA A 107 6.48 1.98 -19.66
CA ALA A 107 6.71 0.55 -19.75
C ALA A 107 5.57 -0.27 -19.11
N SER A 108 5.02 0.17 -17.96
CA SER A 108 3.87 -0.50 -17.34
C SER A 108 2.61 -0.46 -18.21
N ILE A 109 2.33 0.68 -18.85
CA ILE A 109 1.17 0.84 -19.73
C ILE A 109 1.26 -0.10 -20.94
N ALA A 110 2.47 -0.33 -21.47
CA ALA A 110 2.68 -1.29 -22.55
C ALA A 110 2.38 -2.75 -22.14
N LEU A 111 2.35 -3.05 -20.83
CA LEU A 111 1.92 -4.34 -20.27
C LEU A 111 0.42 -4.38 -19.96
N GLY A 112 -0.32 -3.29 -20.20
CA GLY A 112 -1.74 -3.18 -19.90
C GLY A 112 -2.08 -2.92 -18.43
N ILE A 113 -1.07 -2.66 -17.57
CA ILE A 113 -1.28 -2.41 -16.13
C ILE A 113 -0.72 -1.02 -15.78
N LYS A 114 -1.57 -0.15 -15.25
CA LYS A 114 -1.16 1.21 -14.88
C LYS A 114 -0.31 1.21 -13.62
N LEU A 115 0.86 1.84 -13.67
CA LEU A 115 1.68 2.19 -12.49
C LEU A 115 1.30 3.57 -11.94
N ILE A 116 0.98 3.62 -10.65
CA ILE A 116 0.73 4.87 -9.92
C ILE A 116 1.75 5.09 -8.80
N LEU A 117 2.02 6.37 -8.52
CA LEU A 117 2.84 6.79 -7.39
C LEU A 117 1.92 7.15 -6.22
N VAL A 118 2.17 6.55 -5.07
CA VAL A 118 1.42 6.80 -3.83
C VAL A 118 2.37 7.34 -2.77
N THR A 119 2.03 8.48 -2.18
CA THR A 119 2.91 9.17 -1.24
C THR A 119 2.48 9.00 0.21
N ASP A 120 3.40 9.29 1.13
CA ASP A 120 3.13 9.31 2.57
C ASP A 120 2.03 10.31 2.92
N LYS A 121 1.87 11.41 2.16
CA LYS A 121 0.75 12.33 2.34
C LYS A 121 -0.62 11.72 2.02
N GLN A 122 -0.68 10.73 1.13
CA GLN A 122 -1.92 10.03 0.79
C GLN A 122 -2.19 8.87 1.74
N ILE A 123 -1.14 8.22 2.25
CA ILE A 123 -1.24 7.05 3.13
C ILE A 123 -1.37 7.44 4.60
N ARG A 124 -0.62 8.44 5.07
CA ARG A 124 -0.57 8.80 6.50
C ARG A 124 -1.58 9.88 6.86
N VAL A 125 -2.81 9.66 6.41
CA VAL A 125 -3.93 10.57 6.68
C VAL A 125 -4.65 10.11 7.94
N ASN A 126 -4.61 10.95 8.98
CA ASN A 126 -5.38 10.74 10.18
C ASN A 126 -6.72 11.51 10.10
N PRO A 127 -7.82 10.96 10.66
CA PRO A 127 -7.84 9.76 11.52
C PRO A 127 -7.92 8.41 10.78
N ILE A 128 -7.95 8.41 9.44
CA ILE A 128 -8.22 7.23 8.62
C ILE A 128 -7.25 6.08 8.91
N LEU A 129 -5.94 6.33 8.80
CA LEU A 129 -4.93 5.28 9.02
C LEU A 129 -5.00 4.70 10.44
N ASN A 130 -5.22 5.54 11.46
CA ASN A 130 -5.37 5.08 12.84
C ASN A 130 -6.60 4.19 13.02
N ASN A 131 -7.72 4.53 12.38
CA ASN A 131 -8.92 3.70 12.42
C ASN A 131 -8.70 2.36 11.71
N LEU A 132 -8.04 2.34 10.55
CA LEU A 132 -7.71 1.09 9.87
C LEU A 132 -6.77 0.20 10.72
N LYS A 133 -5.79 0.81 11.41
CA LYS A 133 -4.94 0.09 12.38
C LYS A 133 -5.73 -0.47 13.55
N LEU A 134 -6.72 0.26 14.03
CA LEU A 134 -7.62 -0.19 15.11
C LEU A 134 -8.46 -1.38 14.66
N LEU A 135 -9.13 -1.26 13.49
CA LEU A 135 -9.89 -2.36 12.88
C LEU A 135 -9.02 -3.60 12.72
N HIS A 136 -7.78 -3.42 12.24
CA HIS A 136 -6.85 -4.52 12.07
C HIS A 136 -6.49 -5.23 13.37
N ARG A 137 -6.18 -4.46 14.41
CA ARG A 137 -5.87 -5.01 15.75
C ARG A 137 -7.00 -5.89 16.28
N TYR A 138 -8.25 -5.53 15.99
CA TYR A 138 -9.43 -6.22 16.51
C TYR A 138 -10.04 -7.25 15.54
N SER A 139 -9.57 -7.32 14.29
CA SER A 139 -10.12 -8.21 13.25
C SER A 139 -9.99 -9.70 13.56
N GLY A 140 -9.03 -10.10 14.41
CA GLY A 140 -8.81 -11.48 14.85
C GLY A 140 -9.45 -11.85 16.19
N ILE A 141 -10.21 -10.94 16.82
CA ILE A 141 -10.84 -11.21 18.13
C ILE A 141 -12.24 -11.79 17.92
N HIS A 142 -12.40 -13.08 18.22
CA HIS A 142 -13.68 -13.80 18.09
C HIS A 142 -14.69 -13.48 19.21
N GLN A 143 -14.27 -12.80 20.28
CA GLN A 143 -15.15 -12.34 21.38
C GLN A 143 -14.74 -10.91 21.76
N LEU A 144 -15.42 -9.93 21.17
CA LEU A 144 -15.33 -8.54 21.63
C LEU A 144 -16.28 -8.40 22.81
N ASP A 145 -15.75 -8.06 23.99
CA ASP A 145 -16.60 -7.63 25.10
C ASP A 145 -17.19 -6.24 24.83
N ASP A 146 -18.21 -5.85 25.61
CA ASP A 146 -18.95 -4.60 25.42
C ASP A 146 -18.03 -3.36 25.47
N ILE A 147 -16.91 -3.44 26.19
CA ILE A 147 -15.93 -2.35 26.33
C ILE A 147 -15.14 -2.17 25.02
N HIS A 148 -14.73 -3.27 24.38
CA HIS A 148 -14.10 -3.22 23.07
C HIS A 148 -15.05 -2.66 22.01
N ILE A 149 -16.32 -3.07 22.02
CA ILE A 149 -17.33 -2.55 21.09
C ILE A 149 -17.57 -1.06 21.33
N GLN A 150 -17.69 -0.63 22.58
CA GLN A 150 -17.93 0.76 22.95
C GLN A 150 -16.75 1.66 22.56
N SER A 151 -15.51 1.21 22.76
CA SER A 151 -14.31 1.96 22.38
C SER A 151 -14.15 2.09 20.85
N ILE A 152 -14.42 1.04 20.08
CA ILE A 152 -14.47 1.11 18.60
C ILE A 152 -15.57 2.08 18.16
N THR A 153 -16.76 1.99 18.77
CA THR A 153 -17.92 2.83 18.44
C THR A 153 -17.67 4.31 18.74
N ILE A 154 -17.06 4.64 19.89
CA ILE A 154 -16.70 6.03 20.24
C ILE A 154 -15.69 6.60 19.24
N ASN A 155 -14.67 5.83 18.85
CA ASN A 155 -13.69 6.29 17.86
C ASN A 155 -14.33 6.53 16.48
N LEU A 156 -15.25 5.66 16.06
CA LEU A 156 -15.99 5.82 14.81
C LEU A 156 -17.01 6.99 14.87
N GLN A 157 -17.65 7.22 16.02
CA GLN A 157 -18.57 8.34 16.22
C GLN A 157 -17.83 9.68 16.27
N ALA A 158 -16.72 9.76 17.01
CA ALA A 158 -15.84 10.93 17.02
C ALA A 158 -15.34 11.27 15.62
N PHE A 159 -15.05 10.25 14.80
CA PHE A 159 -14.71 10.41 13.38
C PHE A 159 -15.86 11.02 12.56
N LYS A 160 -17.08 10.47 12.70
CA LYS A 160 -18.27 10.97 11.98
C LYS A 160 -18.60 12.43 12.38
N TYR A 161 -18.43 12.79 13.65
CA TYR A 161 -18.62 14.15 14.15
C TYR A 161 -17.54 15.14 13.67
N LEU A 162 -16.27 14.72 13.56
CA LEU A 162 -15.22 15.58 12.99
C LEU A 162 -15.40 15.80 11.49
N PHE A 163 -15.84 14.79 10.73
CA PHE A 163 -16.00 14.90 9.28
C PHE A 163 -17.19 15.78 8.87
N LEU A 164 -18.29 15.75 9.65
CA LEU A 164 -19.46 16.61 9.45
C LEU A 164 -19.21 18.10 9.77
N ASN A 165 -18.21 18.41 10.60
CA ASN A 165 -17.89 19.79 11.00
C ASN A 165 -16.76 20.45 10.18
N ILE A 166 -16.10 19.70 9.29
CA ILE A 166 -15.07 20.23 8.37
C ILE A 166 -15.64 20.44 6.95
N SER A 167 -16.88 20.01 6.71
CA SER A 167 -17.60 20.19 5.43
C SER A 167 -18.55 21.39 5.43
N ARG A 168 -18.26 22.44 6.22
CA ARG A 168 -18.93 23.76 6.16
C ARG A 168 -17.91 24.86 5.93
#